data_AF-A0A497GT37-F1
#
_entry.id   AF-A0A497GT37-F1
#
_cell.length_a   1.000
_cell.length_b   1.000
_cell.length_c   1.000
_cell.angle_alpha   90.00
_cell.angle_beta   90.00
_cell.angle_gamma   90.00
#
_symmetry.space_group_name_H-M   'P 1'
#
loop_
_entity.id
_entity.type
_entity.pdbx_description
1 polymer ?
#
loop_
_entity_poly.entity_id
_entity_poly.type
_entity_poly.pdbx_seq_one_letter_code
_entity_poly.pdbx_strand_id
1 'polypeptide(L)' 'MARNKPLAKKLRLAHALKQNRRPPLWVVARTKGEFRVHPKLRHWRRSRLQL' A
#
# COMPACT_ATOMS: atom_id res chain seq x y z
N MET A 1 11.65 16.72 -9.66
CA MET A 1 10.27 16.55 -10.19
C MET A 1 9.32 15.79 -9.23
N ALA A 2 9.19 16.23 -7.98
CA ALA A 2 8.22 15.67 -7.03
C ALA A 2 7.01 16.59 -6.75
N ARG A 3 7.25 17.91 -6.80
CA ARG A 3 6.32 18.97 -6.41
C ARG A 3 5.15 19.16 -7.39
N ASN A 4 5.44 19.33 -8.68
CA ASN A 4 4.43 19.58 -9.71
C ASN A 4 4.08 18.26 -10.40
N LYS A 5 2.94 17.67 -10.01
CA LYS A 5 2.37 16.47 -10.61
C LYS A 5 0.89 16.70 -10.89
N PRO A 6 0.33 16.16 -11.98
CA PRO A 6 -1.10 16.24 -12.25
C PRO A 6 -1.88 15.55 -11.13
N LEU A 7 -3.11 16.01 -10.89
CA LEU A 7 -3.98 15.51 -9.82
C LEU A 7 -4.15 13.98 -9.89
N ALA A 8 -4.36 13.43 -11.09
CA ALA A 8 -4.51 11.99 -11.30
C ALA A 8 -3.31 11.19 -10.75
N LYS A 9 -2.09 11.68 -10.96
CA LYS A 9 -0.88 11.02 -10.44
C LYS A 9 -0.80 11.12 -8.91
N LYS A 10 -1.22 12.25 -8.32
CA LYS A 10 -1.28 12.40 -6.86
C LYS A 10 -2.26 11.41 -6.22
N LEU A 11 -3.45 11.23 -6.82
CA LEU A 11 -4.44 10.26 -6.34
C LEU A 11 -3.92 8.82 -6.39
N ARG A 12 -3.29 8.42 -7.50
CA ARG A 12 -2.65 7.09 -7.63
C ARG A 12 -1.57 6.86 -6.57
N LEU A 13 -0.73 7.87 -6.32
CA LEU A 13 0.31 7.81 -5.27
C LEU A 13 -0.30 7.72 -3.87
N ALA A 14 -1.34 8.50 -3.57
CA ALA A 14 -2.04 8.47 -2.29
C ALA A 14 -2.72 7.11 -2.05
N HIS A 15 -3.36 6.55 -3.08
CA HIS A 15 -3.95 5.22 -3.02
C HIS A 15 -2.88 4.15 -2.78
N ALA A 16 -1.79 4.17 -3.54
CA ALA A 16 -0.67 3.24 -3.37
C ALA A 16 0.00 3.34 -1.99
N LEU A 17 -0.07 4.50 -1.33
CA LEU A 17 0.38 4.70 0.05
C LEU A 17 -0.61 4.08 1.05
N LYS A 18 -1.91 4.34 0.90
CA LYS A 18 -2.96 3.77 1.77
C LYS A 18 -3.04 2.25 1.70
N GLN A 19 -2.76 1.67 0.54
CA GLN A 19 -2.72 0.22 0.35
C GLN A 19 -1.50 -0.45 1.03
N ASN A 20 -0.42 0.29 1.28
CA ASN A 20 0.83 -0.26 1.82
C ASN A 20 0.81 -0.36 3.36
N ARG A 21 -0.23 -1.00 3.91
CA ARG A 21 -0.41 -1.17 5.36
C ARG A 21 -0.67 -2.62 5.72
N ARG A 22 -0.34 -2.99 6.96
CA ARG A 22 -0.65 -4.32 7.49
C ARG A 22 -2.16 -4.50 7.69
N PRO A 23 -2.68 -5.74 7.63
CA PRO A 23 -4.07 -6.02 7.97
C PRO A 23 -4.36 -5.61 9.43
N PRO A 24 -5.58 -5.12 9.72
CA PRO A 24 -6.01 -4.85 11.09
C PRO A 24 -6.03 -6.12 11.96
N LEU A 25 -5.79 -5.95 13.27
CA LEU A 25 -5.72 -7.08 14.21
C LEU A 25 -7.00 -7.93 14.24
N TRP A 26 -8.18 -7.30 14.15
CA TRP A 26 -9.45 -8.03 14.13
C TRP A 26 -9.60 -8.94 12.90
N VAL A 27 -8.98 -8.60 11.76
CA VAL A 27 -8.97 -9.46 10.55
C VAL A 27 -8.09 -10.68 10.79
N VAL A 28 -6.92 -10.47 11.41
CA VAL A 28 -6.01 -11.56 11.77
C VAL A 28 -6.69 -12.52 12.76
N ALA A 29 -7.37 -11.98 13.78
CA ALA A 29 -8.12 -12.78 14.74
C ALA A 29 -9.26 -13.57 14.08
N ARG A 30 -10.04 -12.92 13.20
CA ARG A 30 -11.14 -13.56 12.45
C ARG A 30 -10.64 -14.69 11.54
N THR A 31 -9.49 -14.51 10.92
CA THR A 31 -8.88 -15.50 10.00
C THR A 31 -7.97 -16.50 10.71
N LYS A 32 -7.97 -16.54 12.05
CA LYS A 32 -7.07 -17.41 12.84
C LYS A 32 -5.59 -17.28 12.45
N GLY A 33 -5.22 -16.10 11.95
CA GLY A 33 -3.87 -15.80 11.49
C GLY A 33 -3.50 -16.38 10.13
N GLU A 34 -4.46 -16.78 9.27
CA GLU A 34 -4.16 -17.10 7.87
C GLU A 34 -3.74 -15.84 7.09
N PHE A 35 -4.40 -14.70 7.34
CA PHE A 35 -4.11 -13.44 6.66
C PHE A 35 -3.29 -12.47 7.54
N ARG A 36 -1.99 -12.76 7.72
CA ARG A 36 -1.06 -11.94 8.53
C ARG A 36 -0.43 -10.78 7.77
N VAL A 37 -0.11 -10.99 6.49
CA VAL A 37 0.64 -10.04 5.67
C VAL A 37 -0.18 -9.68 4.45
N HIS A 38 -0.34 -8.38 4.19
CA HIS A 38 -1.03 -7.93 3.00
C HIS A 38 -0.16 -8.19 1.75
N PRO A 39 -0.62 -8.95 0.74
CA PRO A 39 0.22 -9.40 -0.37
C PRO A 39 0.75 -8.25 -1.24
N LYS A 40 0.07 -7.10 -1.24
CA LYS A 40 0.49 -5.89 -1.97
C LYS A 40 1.38 -4.94 -1.15
N LEU A 41 1.90 -5.38 0.00
CA LEU A 41 2.92 -4.63 0.74
C LEU A 41 4.18 -4.48 -0.13
N ARG A 42 4.74 -3.28 -0.16
CA ARG A 42 5.97 -3.00 -0.90
C ARG A 42 6.90 -2.09 -0.12
N HIS A 43 8.18 -2.20 -0.44
CA HIS A 43 9.21 -1.29 0.04
C HIS A 43 9.72 -0.43 -1.12
N TRP A 44 9.75 0.89 -0.95
CA TRP A 44 10.10 1.85 -2.02
C TRP A 44 11.51 1.67 -2.59
N ARG A 45 12.45 1.12 -1.79
CA ARG A 45 13.80 0.77 -2.26
C ARG A 45 13.86 -0.54 -3.05
N ARG A 46 12.97 -1.49 -2.76
CA ARG A 46 13.01 -2.85 -3.35
C ARG A 46 12.12 -2.97 -4.59
N SER A 47 11.00 -2.26 -4.62
CA SER A 47 10.05 -2.29 -5.73
C SER A 47 9.58 -0.86 -6.04
N ARG A 48 9.65 -0.49 -7.33
CA ARG A 48 9.24 0.83 -7.84
C ARG A 48 7.83 0.77 -8.39
N LEU A 49 7.09 1.86 -8.19
CA LEU A 49 5.75 2.05 -8.73
C LEU A 49 5.83 2.39 -10.23
N GLN A 50 5.13 1.63 -11.07
CA GLN A 50 4.91 1.95 -12.47
C GLN A 50 3.59 2.74 -12.59
N LEU A 51 3.66 4.07 -12.52
CA LEU A 51 2.49 4.98 -12.43
C LEU A 51 2.59 6.24 -13.31
#